data_AF-A0A9D1F903-F1
#
_entry.id   AF-A0A9D1F903-F1
#
_cell.length_a   1.000
_cell.length_b   1.000
_cell.length_c   1.000
_cell.angle_alpha   90.00
_cell.angle_beta   90.00
_cell.angle_gamma   90.00
#
_symmetry.space_group_name_H-M   'P 1'
#
loop_
_entity.id
_entity.type
_entity.pdbx_description
1 polymer ?
#
loop_
_entity_poly.entity_id
_entity_poly.type
_entity_poly.pdbx_seq_one_letter_code
_entity_poly.pdbx_strand_id
1 'polypeptide(L)'
;MEKTRSLCRFLLLLALLLTVLTACGKEEEAAVFHMECDGKVYTVNHTEQTITVDGSVCSFSVTEDGDQVELEVLYPDGSTYQWSRGDRGGYGDWSEDYDPDKYISGEEVWDILQLDQRLERDRSDSHPVLGGFLLLLGIVHLAFPRKMWELQYGWRYENAEPTDVALQVEAISGLVIALIGAALLFT
;
A
#
# COMPACT_ATOMS: atom_id res chain seq x y z
N MET A 1 -36.15 -25.43 -8.99
CA MET A 1 -34.96 -25.99 -8.33
C MET A 1 -33.65 -25.31 -8.76
N GLU A 2 -33.49 -24.93 -10.04
CA GLU A 2 -32.26 -24.27 -10.53
C GLU A 2 -32.03 -22.85 -9.98
N LYS A 3 -33.11 -22.05 -9.90
CA LYS A 3 -33.09 -20.69 -9.35
C LYS A 3 -32.62 -20.62 -7.90
N THR A 4 -32.99 -21.60 -7.08
CA THR A 4 -32.58 -21.70 -5.67
C THR A 4 -31.10 -22.05 -5.51
N ARG A 5 -30.54 -22.83 -6.44
CA ARG A 5 -29.10 -23.20 -6.45
C ARG A 5 -28.22 -22.05 -6.92
N SER A 6 -28.69 -21.25 -7.89
CA SER A 6 -28.00 -20.04 -8.34
C SER A 6 -27.98 -18.96 -7.25
N LEU A 7 -29.11 -18.75 -6.55
CA LEU A 7 -29.19 -17.80 -5.43
C LEU A 7 -28.26 -18.20 -4.27
N CYS A 8 -28.19 -19.49 -3.93
CA CYS A 8 -27.31 -20.00 -2.87
C CYS A 8 -25.82 -19.85 -3.22
N ARG A 9 -25.44 -20.07 -4.49
CA ARG A 9 -24.07 -19.85 -4.98
C ARG A 9 -23.69 -18.38 -4.96
N PHE A 10 -24.60 -17.50 -5.36
CA PHE A 10 -24.37 -16.06 -5.28
C PHE A 10 -24.20 -15.58 -3.83
N LEU A 11 -25.05 -16.05 -2.91
CA LEU A 11 -24.94 -15.72 -1.49
C LEU A 11 -23.64 -16.27 -0.87
N LEU A 12 -23.18 -17.45 -1.28
CA LEU A 12 -21.90 -18.02 -0.85
C LEU A 12 -20.70 -17.20 -1.37
N LEU A 13 -20.71 -16.79 -2.63
CA LEU A 13 -19.65 -15.96 -3.21
C LEU A 13 -19.62 -14.56 -2.60
N LEU A 14 -20.80 -13.98 -2.33
CA LEU A 14 -20.92 -12.69 -1.64
C LEU A 14 -20.42 -12.79 -0.20
N ALA A 15 -20.74 -13.87 0.52
CA ALA A 15 -20.23 -14.11 1.87
C ALA A 15 -18.71 -14.31 1.89
N LEU A 16 -18.15 -15.04 0.91
CA LEU A 16 -16.70 -15.24 0.78
C LEU A 16 -15.97 -13.91 0.48
N LEU A 17 -16.56 -13.07 -0.38
CA LEU A 17 -16.01 -11.77 -0.69
C LEU A 17 -16.13 -10.78 0.48
N LEU A 18 -17.22 -10.83 1.24
CA LEU A 18 -17.34 -10.09 2.50
C LEU A 18 -16.27 -10.52 3.51
N THR A 19 -15.92 -11.82 3.57
CA THR A 19 -14.82 -12.28 4.44
C THR A 19 -13.45 -11.76 4.02
N VAL A 20 -13.21 -11.58 2.70
CA VAL A 20 -11.97 -10.97 2.18
C VAL A 20 -11.91 -9.47 2.49
N LEU A 21 -13.05 -8.76 2.41
CA LEU A 21 -13.15 -7.33 2.75
C LEU A 21 -13.00 -7.05 4.25
N THR A 22 -13.37 -7.99 5.12
CA THR A 22 -13.19 -7.88 6.57
C THR A 22 -11.80 -8.28 7.07
N ALA A 23 -10.93 -8.79 6.19
CA ALA A 23 -9.53 -9.09 6.54
C ALA A 23 -8.64 -7.83 6.55
N CYS A 24 -9.23 -6.63 6.54
CA CYS A 24 -8.54 -5.37 6.77
C CYS A 24 -8.20 -5.22 8.26
N GLY A 25 -7.31 -6.07 8.74
CA GLY A 25 -6.51 -5.78 9.91
C GLY A 25 -5.38 -4.86 9.46
N LYS A 26 -5.53 -3.55 9.65
CA LYS A 26 -4.36 -2.70 9.82
C LYS A 26 -3.66 -3.21 11.06
N GLU A 27 -2.70 -4.10 10.89
CA GLU A 27 -1.76 -4.42 11.96
C GLU A 27 -1.00 -3.13 12.27
N GLU A 28 -0.97 -2.76 13.55
CA GLU A 28 -0.22 -1.63 14.14
C GLU A 28 1.32 -1.75 13.94
N GLU A 29 1.78 -2.63 13.04
CA GLU A 29 3.18 -2.89 12.74
C GLU A 29 3.81 -1.84 11.81
N ALA A 30 3.01 -0.92 11.24
CA ALA A 30 3.51 0.15 10.38
C ALA A 30 4.33 1.24 11.11
N ALA A 31 4.34 1.26 12.45
CA ALA A 31 5.11 2.23 13.21
C ALA A 31 6.60 1.89 13.32
N VAL A 32 6.97 0.62 13.11
CA VAL A 32 8.35 0.15 13.29
C VAL A 32 8.87 -0.47 12.00
N PHE A 33 9.86 0.18 11.40
CA PHE A 33 10.52 -0.27 10.19
C PHE A 33 11.87 -0.90 10.51
N HIS A 34 12.08 -2.12 10.03
CA HIS A 34 13.32 -2.86 10.18
C HIS A 34 13.98 -3.08 8.82
N MET A 35 15.26 -2.79 8.72
CA MET A 35 16.03 -3.06 7.51
C MET A 35 17.48 -3.43 7.79
N GLU A 36 18.08 -4.21 6.90
CA GLU A 36 19.51 -4.53 6.91
C GLU A 36 20.18 -3.84 5.72
N CYS A 37 21.15 -2.97 5.99
CA CYS A 37 21.95 -2.28 4.99
C CYS A 37 23.42 -2.33 5.41
N ASP A 38 24.31 -2.67 4.47
CA ASP A 38 25.76 -2.76 4.71
C ASP A 38 26.16 -3.60 5.95
N GLY A 39 25.37 -4.64 6.26
CA GLY A 39 25.59 -5.54 7.40
C GLY A 39 25.19 -4.95 8.76
N LYS A 40 24.58 -3.76 8.79
CA LYS A 40 23.95 -3.17 9.98
C LYS A 40 22.44 -3.36 9.93
N VAL A 41 21.83 -3.56 11.09
CA VAL A 41 20.38 -3.64 11.25
C VAL A 41 19.88 -2.33 11.84
N TYR A 42 19.00 -1.65 11.10
CA TYR A 42 18.35 -0.43 11.50
C TYR A 42 16.94 -0.74 11.96
N THR A 43 16.51 -0.10 13.03
CA THR A 43 15.13 -0.11 13.52
C THR A 43 14.65 1.32 13.67
N VAL A 44 13.74 1.74 12.81
CA VAL A 44 13.10 3.07 12.84
C VAL A 44 11.76 2.92 13.54
N ASN A 45 11.50 3.72 14.57
CA ASN A 45 10.21 3.81 15.24
C ASN A 45 9.63 5.21 15.00
N HIS A 46 8.60 5.29 14.16
CA HIS A 46 7.94 6.55 13.80
C HIS A 46 7.09 7.14 14.92
N THR A 47 6.65 6.31 15.88
CA THR A 47 5.85 6.78 17.02
C THR A 47 6.72 7.45 18.07
N GLU A 48 7.86 6.85 18.37
CA GLU A 48 8.84 7.40 19.32
C GLU A 48 9.82 8.36 18.65
N GLN A 49 9.82 8.42 17.31
CA GLN A 49 10.77 9.14 16.47
C GLN A 49 12.22 8.79 16.81
N THR A 50 12.52 7.49 16.83
CA THR A 50 13.84 6.97 17.15
C THR A 50 14.38 6.07 16.06
N ILE A 51 15.70 6.08 15.89
CA ILE A 51 16.44 5.13 15.07
C ILE A 51 17.43 4.37 15.95
N THR A 52 17.39 3.05 15.88
CA THR A 52 18.28 2.16 16.63
C THR A 52 19.22 1.43 15.68
N VAL A 53 20.51 1.48 15.96
CA VAL A 53 21.57 0.83 15.20
C VAL A 53 22.75 0.55 16.13
N ASP A 54 23.34 -0.64 16.02
CA ASP A 54 24.48 -1.09 16.85
C ASP A 54 24.28 -0.88 18.37
N GLY A 55 23.03 -0.96 18.84
CA GLY A 55 22.64 -0.76 20.24
C GLY A 55 22.55 0.70 20.69
N SER A 56 22.84 1.66 19.82
CA SER A 56 22.62 3.09 20.07
C SER A 56 21.23 3.51 19.59
N VAL A 57 20.54 4.32 20.39
CA VAL A 57 19.21 4.85 20.07
C VAL A 57 19.33 6.37 19.90
N CYS A 58 19.08 6.86 18.69
CA CYS A 58 19.09 8.30 18.39
C CYS A 58 17.65 8.75 18.18
N SER A 59 17.30 9.95 18.65
CA SER A 59 16.02 10.58 18.34
C SER A 59 16.14 11.42 17.08
N PHE A 60 15.07 11.52 16.30
CA PHE A 60 15.03 12.38 15.13
C PHE A 60 13.73 13.18 15.09
N SER A 61 13.72 14.27 14.35
CA SER A 61 12.51 14.98 13.97
C SER A 61 12.61 15.44 12.52
N VAL A 62 11.51 15.33 11.78
CA VAL A 62 11.42 15.79 10.39
C VAL A 62 10.30 16.82 10.31
N THR A 63 10.63 18.01 9.81
CA THR A 63 9.67 19.09 9.57
C THR A 63 9.61 19.37 8.07
N GLU A 64 8.41 19.34 7.49
CA GLU A 64 8.17 19.63 6.09
C GLU A 64 7.32 20.90 5.96
N ASP A 65 7.79 21.89 5.20
CA ASP A 65 7.04 23.10 4.84
C ASP A 65 7.14 23.36 3.32
N GLY A 66 6.13 22.90 2.59
CA GLY A 66 6.13 22.94 1.12
C GLY A 66 7.25 22.10 0.53
N ASP A 67 8.19 22.74 -0.17
CA ASP A 67 9.37 22.09 -0.74
C ASP A 67 10.58 22.09 0.22
N GLN A 68 10.44 22.69 1.41
CA GLN A 68 11.48 22.69 2.44
C GLN A 68 11.33 21.50 3.38
N VAL A 69 12.44 20.81 3.65
CA VAL A 69 12.49 19.72 4.62
C VAL A 69 13.66 19.92 5.56
N GLU A 70 13.42 19.83 6.86
CA GLU A 70 14.42 19.91 7.91
C GLU A 70 14.42 18.62 8.72
N LEU A 71 15.59 18.00 8.85
CA LEU A 71 15.88 16.90 9.75
C LEU A 71 16.71 17.43 10.91
N GLU A 72 16.34 17.05 12.12
CA GLU A 72 17.19 17.19 13.31
C GLU A 72 17.36 15.83 13.97
N VAL A 73 18.59 15.49 14.35
CA VAL A 73 18.96 14.25 15.03
C VAL A 73 19.61 14.60 16.36
N LEU A 74 19.14 13.96 17.43
CA LEU A 74 19.70 14.06 18.77
C LEU A 74 20.33 12.72 19.16
N TYR A 75 21.62 12.76 19.45
CA TYR A 75 22.41 11.60 19.84
C TYR A 75 22.38 11.33 21.34
N PRO A 76 22.73 10.10 21.80
CA PRO A 76 22.70 9.74 23.22
C PRO A 76 23.54 10.63 24.15
N ASP A 77 24.59 11.26 23.63
CA ASP A 77 25.46 12.16 24.40
C ASP A 77 24.98 13.62 24.41
N GLY A 78 23.90 13.93 23.70
CA GLY A 78 23.34 15.26 23.57
C GLY A 78 23.86 16.06 22.37
N SER A 79 24.83 15.53 21.61
CA SER A 79 25.25 16.15 20.34
C SER A 79 24.10 16.11 19.32
N THR A 80 24.14 17.02 18.36
CA THR A 80 23.09 17.15 17.33
C THR A 80 23.64 17.21 15.93
N TYR A 81 22.83 16.72 15.00
CA TYR A 81 23.02 16.91 13.57
C TYR A 81 21.74 17.48 12.98
N GLN A 82 21.89 18.46 12.10
CA GLN A 82 20.79 19.12 11.40
C GLN A 82 21.03 19.03 9.91
N TRP A 83 19.96 18.84 9.15
CA TRP A 83 20.01 18.86 7.70
C TRP A 83 18.78 19.54 7.14
N SER A 84 18.99 20.51 6.25
CA SER A 84 17.91 21.27 5.63
C SER A 84 18.03 21.17 4.12
N ARG A 85 16.91 20.89 3.46
CA ARG A 85 16.76 20.96 2.00
C ARG A 85 15.77 22.05 1.65
N GLY A 86 16.16 22.88 0.70
CA GLY A 86 15.25 23.78 0.00
C GLY A 86 15.43 23.70 -1.52
N ASP A 87 14.84 24.66 -2.22
CA ASP A 87 14.75 24.67 -3.69
C ASP A 87 16.09 24.60 -4.44
N ARG A 88 17.19 25.02 -3.79
CA ARG A 88 18.52 25.17 -4.41
C ARG A 88 19.55 24.13 -3.95
N GLY A 89 19.14 23.16 -3.14
CA GLY A 89 20.02 22.12 -2.59
C GLY A 89 19.77 21.87 -1.11
N GLY A 90 20.55 20.95 -0.54
CA GLY A 90 20.55 20.66 0.89
C GLY A 90 21.91 20.98 1.53
N TYR A 91 21.89 21.29 2.82
CA TYR A 91 23.09 21.49 3.63
C TYR A 91 22.89 20.86 5.02
N GLY A 92 23.97 20.33 5.58
CA GLY A 92 23.99 19.82 6.95
C GLY A 92 24.81 20.71 7.87
N ASP A 93 24.46 20.73 9.14
CA ASP A 93 25.20 21.37 10.24
C ASP A 93 25.22 20.43 11.46
N TRP A 94 26.13 20.65 12.40
CA TRP A 94 26.26 19.80 13.58
C TRP A 94 26.77 20.58 14.79
N SER A 95 26.50 20.06 15.99
CA SER A 95 27.00 20.66 17.22
C SER A 95 28.52 20.51 17.35
N GLU A 96 29.18 21.39 18.11
CA GLU A 96 30.65 21.38 18.26
C GLU A 96 31.19 20.07 18.87
N ASP A 97 30.37 19.36 19.63
CA ASP A 97 30.67 18.10 20.30
C ASP A 97 30.26 16.86 19.49
N TYR A 98 29.74 17.04 18.27
CA TYR A 98 29.42 15.94 17.36
C TYR A 98 30.68 15.22 16.87
N ASP A 99 30.69 13.90 17.00
CA ASP A 99 31.75 13.00 16.51
C ASP A 99 31.17 12.05 15.44
N PRO A 100 31.55 12.23 14.16
CA PRO A 100 30.99 11.43 13.06
C PRO A 100 31.38 9.95 13.11
N ASP A 101 32.40 9.57 13.88
CA ASP A 101 32.86 8.19 13.99
C ASP A 101 32.24 7.44 15.19
N LYS A 102 31.48 8.15 16.05
CA LYS A 102 30.95 7.61 17.31
C LYS A 102 29.57 6.97 17.17
N TYR A 103 28.71 7.56 16.33
CA TYR A 103 27.34 7.12 16.10
C TYR A 103 27.05 7.00 14.60
N ILE A 104 25.82 6.60 14.27
CA ILE A 104 25.32 6.70 12.90
C ILE A 104 25.40 8.14 12.40
N SER A 105 25.97 8.33 11.21
CA SER A 105 26.07 9.66 10.63
C SER A 105 24.69 10.23 10.33
N GLY A 106 24.53 11.55 10.47
CA GLY A 106 23.26 12.21 10.16
C GLY A 106 22.80 12.04 8.71
N GLU A 107 23.73 11.91 7.77
CA GLU A 107 23.45 11.57 6.37
C GLU A 107 22.86 10.17 6.22
N GLU A 108 23.43 9.18 6.92
CA GLU A 108 22.93 7.81 6.93
C GLU A 108 21.53 7.74 7.58
N VAL A 109 21.25 8.53 8.63
CA VAL A 109 19.89 8.66 9.18
C VAL A 109 18.92 9.17 8.11
N TRP A 110 19.28 10.25 7.41
CA TRP A 110 18.45 10.83 6.36
C TRP A 110 18.17 9.85 5.20
N ASP A 111 19.18 9.09 4.78
CA ASP A 111 19.04 8.10 3.71
C ASP A 111 18.12 6.94 4.11
N ILE A 112 18.24 6.45 5.35
CA ILE A 112 17.37 5.39 5.89
C ILE A 112 15.93 5.89 5.99
N LEU A 113 15.69 7.10 6.51
CA LEU A 113 14.34 7.67 6.59
C LEU A 113 13.71 7.88 5.20
N GLN A 114 14.49 8.35 4.22
CA GLN A 114 14.00 8.46 2.84
C GLN A 114 13.70 7.10 2.21
N LEU A 115 14.51 6.08 2.48
CA LEU A 115 14.27 4.74 1.97
C LEU A 115 13.00 4.15 2.59
N ASP A 116 12.82 4.30 3.90
CA ASP A 116 11.63 3.90 4.62
C ASP A 116 10.37 4.56 4.03
N GLN A 117 10.34 5.89 3.91
CA GLN A 117 9.24 6.62 3.28
C GLN A 117 8.96 6.15 1.84
N ARG A 118 10.00 5.82 1.05
CA ARG A 118 9.81 5.28 -0.31
C ARG A 118 9.15 3.90 -0.27
N LEU A 119 9.60 3.02 0.62
CA LEU A 119 9.04 1.69 0.77
C LEU A 119 7.60 1.73 1.30
N GLU A 120 7.30 2.65 2.22
CA GLU A 120 5.94 2.92 2.65
C GLU A 120 5.06 3.40 1.50
N ARG A 121 5.53 4.35 0.69
CA ARG A 121 4.79 4.82 -0.47
C ARG A 121 4.54 3.72 -1.49
N ASP A 122 5.55 2.89 -1.77
CA ASP A 122 5.43 1.78 -2.71
C ASP A 122 4.47 0.70 -2.19
N ARG A 123 4.36 0.51 -0.87
CA ARG A 123 3.34 -0.36 -0.23
C ARG A 123 1.95 0.29 -0.15
N SER A 124 1.89 1.62 -0.12
CA SER A 124 0.65 2.39 0.05
C SER A 124 -0.10 2.60 -1.26
N ASP A 125 0.49 2.24 -2.41
CA ASP A 125 -0.18 2.29 -3.72
C ASP A 125 -1.26 1.21 -3.90
N SER A 126 -1.60 0.48 -2.83
CA SER A 126 -2.79 -0.35 -2.80
C SER A 126 -4.04 0.47 -3.05
N HIS A 127 -4.83 0.03 -4.02
CA HIS A 127 -6.11 0.63 -4.38
C HIS A 127 -7.27 -0.26 -3.91
N PRO A 128 -7.45 -0.49 -2.60
CA PRO A 128 -8.34 -1.55 -2.10
C PRO A 128 -9.80 -1.33 -2.49
N VAL A 129 -10.22 -0.07 -2.57
CA VAL A 129 -11.59 0.29 -2.99
C VAL A 129 -11.82 -0.05 -4.46
N LEU A 130 -10.88 0.32 -5.34
CA LEU A 130 -10.97 0.03 -6.77
C LEU A 130 -10.81 -1.47 -7.04
N GLY A 131 -9.87 -2.13 -6.37
CA GLY A 131 -9.66 -3.57 -6.44
C GLY A 131 -10.90 -4.35 -6.00
N GLY A 132 -11.50 -3.98 -4.86
CA GLY A 132 -12.73 -4.58 -4.36
C GLY A 132 -13.93 -4.37 -5.29
N PHE A 133 -14.08 -3.16 -5.85
CA PHE A 133 -15.13 -2.85 -6.83
C PHE A 133 -15.01 -3.69 -8.10
N LEU A 134 -13.81 -3.80 -8.67
CA LEU A 134 -13.55 -4.61 -9.87
C LEU A 134 -13.74 -6.11 -9.57
N LEU A 135 -13.26 -6.58 -8.42
CA LEU A 135 -13.46 -7.98 -8.01
C LEU A 135 -14.95 -8.34 -7.93
N LEU A 136 -15.75 -7.47 -7.29
CA LEU A 136 -17.21 -7.59 -7.23
C LEU A 136 -17.84 -7.62 -8.62
N LEU A 137 -17.48 -6.66 -9.47
CA LEU A 137 -18.01 -6.56 -10.82
C LEU A 137 -17.70 -7.81 -11.64
N GLY A 138 -16.46 -8.32 -11.57
CA GLY A 138 -16.04 -9.55 -12.24
C GLY A 138 -16.79 -10.80 -11.76
N ILE A 139 -17.03 -10.91 -10.45
CA ILE A 139 -17.84 -12.00 -9.88
C ILE A 139 -19.30 -11.92 -10.35
N VAL A 140 -19.88 -10.72 -10.42
CA VAL A 140 -21.24 -10.54 -10.95
C VAL A 140 -21.33 -10.95 -12.42
N HIS A 141 -20.33 -10.60 -13.24
CA HIS A 141 -20.23 -11.06 -14.63
C HIS A 141 -20.17 -12.59 -14.73
N LEU A 142 -19.37 -13.25 -13.89
CA LEU A 142 -19.25 -14.72 -13.85
C LEU A 142 -20.54 -15.42 -13.40
N ALA A 143 -21.24 -14.84 -12.41
CA ALA A 143 -22.45 -15.44 -11.84
C ALA A 143 -23.69 -15.23 -12.75
N PHE A 144 -23.75 -14.12 -13.49
CA PHE A 144 -24.90 -13.74 -14.29
C PHE A 144 -24.56 -13.28 -15.71
N PRO A 145 -23.86 -14.10 -16.53
CA PRO A 145 -23.40 -13.70 -17.86
C PRO A 145 -24.56 -13.31 -18.78
N ARG A 146 -25.69 -14.01 -18.70
CA ARG A 146 -26.90 -13.71 -19.48
C ARG A 146 -27.49 -12.34 -19.15
N LYS A 147 -27.55 -11.98 -17.87
CA LYS A 147 -28.11 -10.70 -17.43
C LYS A 147 -27.20 -9.54 -17.78
N MET A 148 -25.89 -9.77 -17.74
CA MET A 148 -24.94 -8.75 -18.16
C MET A 148 -25.00 -8.52 -19.67
N TRP A 149 -25.12 -9.58 -20.45
CA TRP A 149 -25.34 -9.47 -21.89
C TRP A 149 -26.64 -8.71 -22.23
N GLU A 150 -27.75 -9.01 -21.54
CA GLU A 150 -29.01 -8.27 -21.68
C GLU A 150 -28.86 -6.78 -21.32
N LEU A 151 -28.06 -6.45 -20.30
CA LEU A 151 -27.80 -5.06 -19.92
C LEU A 151 -26.98 -4.32 -21.00
N GLN A 152 -25.94 -4.96 -21.53
CA GLN A 152 -25.03 -4.35 -22.51
C GLN A 152 -25.62 -4.27 -23.91
N TYR A 153 -26.34 -5.30 -24.34
CA TYR A 153 -26.82 -5.46 -25.71
C TYR A 153 -28.35 -5.51 -25.83
N GLY A 154 -29.08 -5.75 -24.74
CA GLY A 154 -30.54 -5.88 -24.78
C GLY A 154 -31.29 -4.58 -25.08
N TRP A 155 -30.66 -3.41 -24.88
CA TRP A 155 -31.21 -2.14 -25.37
C TRP A 155 -31.05 -1.96 -26.90
N ARG A 156 -30.09 -2.66 -27.51
CA ARG A 156 -29.74 -2.57 -28.93
C ARG A 156 -30.58 -3.49 -29.80
N TYR A 157 -31.05 -4.61 -29.25
CA TYR A 157 -31.75 -5.67 -29.98
C TYR A 157 -33.01 -6.11 -29.24
N GLU A 158 -34.16 -5.98 -29.90
CA GLU A 158 -35.45 -6.42 -29.36
C GLU A 158 -35.56 -7.95 -29.43
N ASN A 159 -35.80 -8.60 -28.30
CA ASN A 159 -35.97 -10.06 -28.15
C ASN A 159 -34.79 -10.93 -28.63
N ALA A 160 -33.56 -10.40 -28.60
CA ALA A 160 -32.39 -11.21 -28.93
C ALA A 160 -31.98 -12.09 -27.74
N GLU A 161 -31.80 -13.39 -27.97
CA GLU A 161 -31.20 -14.29 -26.99
C GLU A 161 -29.68 -14.36 -27.19
N PRO A 162 -28.90 -14.36 -26.10
CA PRO A 162 -27.46 -14.53 -26.21
C PRO A 162 -27.13 -15.93 -26.73
N THR A 163 -26.20 -15.99 -27.68
CA THR A 163 -25.60 -17.24 -28.13
C THR A 163 -24.67 -17.80 -27.05
N ASP A 164 -24.40 -19.11 -27.10
CA ASP A 164 -23.50 -19.76 -26.14
C ASP A 164 -22.09 -19.15 -26.15
N VAL A 165 -21.62 -18.71 -27.32
CA VAL A 165 -20.33 -18.02 -27.46
C VAL A 165 -20.36 -16.66 -26.76
N ALA A 166 -21.45 -15.90 -26.88
CA ALA A 166 -21.59 -14.63 -26.20
C ALA A 166 -21.56 -14.79 -24.67
N LEU A 167 -22.21 -15.83 -24.14
CA LEU A 167 -22.17 -16.13 -22.70
C LEU A 167 -20.76 -16.51 -22.23
N GLN A 168 -19.98 -17.22 -23.04
CA GLN A 168 -18.59 -17.54 -22.72
C GLN A 168 -17.70 -16.30 -22.72
N VAL A 169 -17.90 -15.38 -23.68
CA VAL A 169 -17.17 -14.11 -23.73
C VAL A 169 -17.46 -13.26 -22.50
N GLU A 170 -18.72 -13.18 -22.05
CA GLU A 170 -19.07 -12.48 -20.81
C GLU A 170 -18.47 -13.13 -19.55
N ALA A 171 -18.38 -14.45 -19.52
CA ALA A 171 -17.74 -15.15 -18.41
C ALA A 171 -16.22 -14.91 -18.39
N ILE A 172 -15.56 -14.91 -19.54
CA ILE A 172 -14.13 -14.62 -19.66
C ILE A 172 -13.83 -13.17 -19.30
N SER A 173 -14.65 -12.21 -19.76
CA SER A 173 -14.49 -10.81 -19.40
C SER A 173 -14.63 -10.61 -17.88
N GLY A 174 -15.62 -11.25 -17.27
CA GLY A 174 -15.78 -11.27 -15.81
C GLY A 174 -14.58 -11.84 -15.07
N LEU A 175 -14.01 -12.95 -15.56
CA LEU A 175 -12.81 -13.55 -14.99
C LEU A 175 -11.61 -12.60 -15.05
N VAL A 176 -11.37 -11.96 -16.20
CA VAL A 176 -10.27 -11.00 -16.36
C VAL A 176 -10.44 -9.82 -15.41
N ILE A 177 -11.64 -9.24 -15.32
CA ILE A 177 -11.95 -8.14 -14.41
C ILE A 177 -11.74 -8.56 -12.94
N ALA A 178 -12.16 -9.77 -12.58
CA ALA A 178 -11.96 -10.30 -11.23
C ALA A 178 -10.47 -10.48 -10.88
N LEU A 179 -9.65 -10.97 -11.83
CA LEU A 179 -8.21 -11.13 -11.63
C LEU A 179 -7.49 -9.78 -11.49
N ILE A 180 -7.87 -8.77 -12.28
CA ILE A 180 -7.33 -7.41 -12.14
C ILE A 180 -7.73 -6.82 -10.79
N GLY A 181 -9.00 -6.96 -10.40
CA GLY A 181 -9.48 -6.51 -9.10
C GLY A 181 -8.74 -7.18 -7.95
N ALA A 182 -8.49 -8.49 -8.03
CA ALA A 182 -7.70 -9.22 -7.06
C ALA A 182 -6.24 -8.73 -7.02
N ALA A 183 -5.59 -8.52 -8.17
CA ALA A 183 -4.23 -8.00 -8.21
C ALA A 183 -4.13 -6.63 -7.50
N LEU A 184 -5.07 -5.72 -7.76
CA LEU A 184 -5.12 -4.38 -7.14
C LEU A 184 -5.39 -4.37 -5.62
N LEU A 185 -5.83 -5.50 -5.04
CA LEU A 185 -5.94 -5.66 -3.59
C LEU A 185 -4.61 -6.04 -2.93
N PHE A 186 -3.66 -6.57 -3.71
CA PHE A 186 -2.39 -7.11 -3.22
C PHE A 186 -1.14 -6.40 -3.77
N THR A 187 -1.32 -5.44 -4.68
CA THR A 187 -0.31 -4.44 -5.08
C THR A 187 -0.37 -3.27 -4.13
#